data_AF-A0AAE8MFD8-F1
#
_entry.id   AF-A0AAE8MFD8-F1
#
_cell.length_a   1.000
_cell.length_b   1.000
_cell.length_c   1.000
_cell.angle_alpha   90.00
_cell.angle_beta   90.00
_cell.angle_gamma   90.00
#
_symmetry.space_group_name_H-M   'P 1'
#
loop_
_entity.id
_entity.type
_entity.pdbx_description
1 polymer ?
#
loop_
_entity_poly.entity_id
_entity_poly.type
_entity_poly.pdbx_seq_one_letter_code
_entity_poly.pdbx_strand_id
1 'polypeptide(L)'
;MTDAQVAGGHKATINNPNVSEEVKGNSRQVLENEFNGGDVEGAGDNKERNPGNVVGGLKATLSNPNVSDEVKKDAQERLDKEDF
;
A
#
# COMPACT_ATOMS: atom_id res chain seq x y z
N MET A 1 -0.08 -19.03 0.26
CA MET A 1 0.70 -17.79 0.15
C MET A 1 0.66 -17.40 -1.31
N THR A 2 0.30 -16.16 -1.62
CA THR A 2 0.35 -15.64 -3.00
C THR A 2 1.75 -15.12 -3.31
N ASP A 3 2.12 -15.09 -4.59
CA ASP A 3 3.37 -14.48 -5.05
C ASP A 3 3.53 -13.03 -4.54
N ALA A 4 2.42 -12.26 -4.46
CA ALA A 4 2.38 -10.94 -3.84
C ALA A 4 2.82 -10.92 -2.36
N GLN A 5 2.42 -11.92 -1.58
CA GLN A 5 2.83 -12.03 -0.18
C GLN A 5 4.32 -12.39 -0.07
N VAL A 6 4.82 -13.26 -0.95
CA VAL A 6 6.23 -13.67 -0.94
C VAL A 6 7.13 -12.53 -1.39
N ALA A 7 6.82 -11.86 -2.51
CA ALA A 7 7.51 -10.67 -2.99
C ALA A 7 7.50 -9.54 -1.95
N GLY A 8 6.35 -9.31 -1.30
CA GLY A 8 6.24 -8.36 -0.19
C GLY A 8 7.18 -8.68 0.98
N GLY A 9 7.32 -9.96 1.33
CA GLY A 9 8.26 -10.43 2.35
C GLY A 9 9.72 -10.12 2.00
N HIS A 10 10.14 -10.40 0.77
CA HIS A 10 11.49 -10.04 0.31
C HIS A 10 11.74 -8.54 0.32
N LYS A 11 10.73 -7.73 -0.03
CA LYS A 11 10.80 -6.27 0.03
C LYS A 11 10.94 -5.76 1.47
N ALA A 12 10.26 -6.40 2.41
CA ALA A 12 10.40 -6.09 3.84
C ALA A 12 11.82 -6.42 4.33
N THR A 13 12.37 -7.57 3.93
CA THR A 13 13.75 -7.97 4.25
C THR A 13 14.77 -6.94 3.77
N ILE A 14 14.59 -6.38 2.57
CA ILE A 14 15.48 -5.33 2.01
C ILE A 14 15.46 -4.05 2.85
N ASN A 15 14.29 -3.66 3.37
CA ASN A 15 14.12 -2.43 4.14
C ASN A 15 14.42 -2.61 5.65
N ASN A 16 14.57 -3.84 6.13
CA ASN A 16 14.82 -4.10 7.53
C ASN A 16 16.26 -3.72 7.92
N PRO A 17 16.46 -2.74 8.84
CA PRO A 17 17.79 -2.32 9.26
C PRO A 17 18.54 -3.39 10.07
N ASN A 18 17.85 -4.39 10.61
CA ASN A 18 18.45 -5.48 11.39
C ASN A 18 18.91 -6.66 10.52
N VAL A 19 18.80 -6.54 9.20
CA VAL A 19 19.19 -7.57 8.25
C VAL A 19 20.51 -7.19 7.59
N SER A 20 21.41 -8.17 7.44
CA SER A 20 22.71 -8.00 6.78
C SER A 20 22.57 -7.70 5.29
N GLU A 21 23.53 -6.95 4.73
CA GLU A 21 23.54 -6.58 3.31
C GLU A 21 23.52 -7.79 2.36
N GLU A 22 24.18 -8.90 2.74
CA GLU A 22 24.15 -10.15 1.97
C GLU A 22 22.72 -10.69 1.79
N VAL A 23 21.93 -10.69 2.88
CA VAL A 23 20.55 -11.19 2.87
C VAL A 23 19.62 -10.25 2.09
N LYS A 24 19.88 -8.93 2.16
CA LYS A 24 19.19 -7.95 1.32
C LYS A 24 19.51 -8.15 -0.16
N GLY A 25 20.79 -8.41 -0.49
CA GLY A 25 21.24 -8.71 -1.84
C GLY A 25 20.57 -9.95 -2.42
N ASN A 26 20.53 -11.04 -1.65
CA ASN A 26 19.81 -12.25 -2.04
C ASN A 26 18.31 -12.00 -2.25
N SER A 27 17.68 -11.24 -1.35
CA SER A 27 16.25 -10.90 -1.48
C SER A 27 15.97 -10.03 -2.70
N ARG A 28 16.88 -9.13 -3.08
CA ARG A 28 16.78 -8.34 -4.32
C ARG A 28 16.89 -9.23 -5.55
N GLN A 29 17.84 -10.16 -5.57
CA GLN A 29 18.03 -11.07 -6.71
C GLN A 29 16.82 -11.97 -6.91
N VAL A 30 16.24 -12.50 -5.83
CA VAL A 30 15.01 -13.31 -5.89
C VAL A 30 13.85 -12.47 -6.42
N LEU A 31 13.68 -11.24 -5.92
CA LEU A 31 12.65 -10.32 -6.43
C LEU A 31 12.79 -10.05 -7.93
N GLU A 32 14.01 -9.81 -8.41
CA GLU A 32 14.27 -9.49 -9.81
C GLU A 32 14.09 -10.71 -10.73
N ASN A 33 14.60 -11.87 -10.34
CA ASN A 33 14.57 -13.07 -11.17
C ASN A 33 13.21 -13.79 -11.17
N GLU A 34 12.53 -13.82 -10.02
CA GLU A 34 11.35 -14.68 -9.82
C GLU A 34 10.04 -13.89 -9.74
N PHE A 35 10.10 -12.63 -9.30
CA PHE A 35 8.92 -11.82 -9.01
C PHE A 35 8.85 -10.52 -9.82
N ASN A 36 9.49 -10.45 -11.00
CA ASN A 36 9.52 -9.26 -11.87
C ASN A 36 9.88 -7.95 -11.14
N GLY A 37 10.84 -7.99 -10.21
CA GLY A 37 11.24 -6.84 -9.40
C GLY A 37 10.24 -6.49 -8.28
N GLY A 38 9.31 -7.38 -7.97
CA GLY A 38 8.21 -7.18 -7.01
C GLY A 38 6.90 -6.72 -7.64
N ASP A 39 6.81 -6.68 -8.97
CA ASP A 39 5.59 -6.43 -9.72
C ASP A 39 4.95 -7.78 -10.10
N VAL A 40 4.22 -8.34 -9.14
CA VAL A 40 3.56 -9.65 -9.27
C VAL A 40 2.05 -9.47 -9.36
N GLU A 41 1.38 -10.36 -10.09
CA GLU A 41 -0.08 -10.40 -10.15
C GLU A 41 -0.65 -10.53 -8.73
N GLY A 42 -1.53 -9.60 -8.33
CA GLY A 42 -2.01 -9.49 -6.95
C GLY A 42 -1.27 -8.48 -6.05
N ALA A 43 -0.13 -7.92 -6.45
CA ALA A 43 0.52 -6.83 -5.72
C ALA A 43 -0.25 -5.50 -5.84
N GLY A 44 -1.00 -5.34 -6.94
CA GLY A 44 -1.91 -4.22 -7.19
C GLY A 44 -3.40 -4.56 -7.01
N ASP A 45 -3.77 -5.84 -7.00
CA ASP A 45 -5.15 -6.30 -6.87
C ASP A 45 -5.61 -6.35 -5.40
N ASN A 46 -5.41 -5.26 -4.67
CA ASN A 46 -6.38 -4.89 -3.63
C ASN A 46 -7.60 -4.27 -4.34
N LYS A 47 -8.17 -5.02 -5.30
CA LYS A 47 -9.28 -4.60 -6.17
C LYS A 47 -10.61 -4.54 -5.42
N GLU A 48 -10.57 -4.76 -4.12
CA GLU A 48 -11.65 -4.50 -3.17
C GLU A 48 -11.06 -3.68 -2.02
N ARG A 49 -10.73 -2.41 -2.29
CA ARG A 49 -10.62 -1.45 -1.19
C ARG A 49 -11.93 -1.53 -0.44
N ASN A 50 -11.88 -2.05 0.78
CA ASN A 50 -13.06 -2.16 1.63
C ASN A 50 -13.70 -0.77 1.69
N PRO A 51 -14.93 -0.58 1.17
CA PRO A 51 -15.53 0.76 1.07
C PRO A 51 -15.62 1.41 2.46
N GLY A 52 -15.81 0.60 3.51
CA GLY A 52 -15.75 1.06 4.90
C GLY A 52 -14.40 1.68 5.31
N ASN A 53 -13.27 1.16 4.83
CA ASN A 53 -11.95 1.73 5.10
C ASN A 53 -11.75 3.05 4.35
N VAL A 54 -12.27 3.17 3.13
CA VAL A 54 -12.17 4.42 2.35
C VAL A 54 -13.04 5.50 2.97
N VAL A 55 -14.29 5.19 3.30
CA VAL A 55 -15.21 6.07 4.04
C VAL A 55 -14.60 6.49 5.38
N GLY A 56 -13.98 5.55 6.11
CA GLY A 56 -13.28 5.84 7.35
C GLY A 56 -12.12 6.82 7.17
N GLY A 57 -11.29 6.62 6.15
CA GLY A 57 -10.18 7.51 5.80
C GLY A 57 -10.65 8.91 5.42
N LEU A 58 -11.70 9.03 4.60
CA LEU A 58 -12.28 10.32 4.21
C LEU A 58 -12.85 11.06 5.42
N LYS A 59 -13.55 10.37 6.34
CA LYS A 59 -14.03 10.96 7.60
C LYS A 59 -12.88 11.43 8.51
N ALA A 60 -11.78 10.70 8.54
CA ALA A 60 -10.59 11.11 9.28
C ALA A 60 -9.99 12.39 8.69
N THR A 61 -9.95 12.53 7.37
CA THR A 61 -9.55 13.78 6.70
C THR A 61 -10.45 14.94 7.10
N LEU A 62 -11.77 14.76 7.16
CA LEU A 62 -12.70 15.81 7.60
C LEU A 62 -12.44 16.29 9.04
N SER A 63 -12.08 15.36 9.92
CA SER A 63 -11.86 15.65 11.35
C SER A 63 -10.45 16.14 11.67
N ASN A 64 -9.51 16.03 10.73
CA ASN A 64 -8.12 16.37 10.98
C ASN A 64 -7.91 17.91 10.90
N PRO A 65 -7.42 18.57 11.97
CA PRO A 65 -7.18 20.00 11.97
C PRO A 65 -6.00 20.43 11.09
N ASN A 66 -5.12 19.50 10.70
CA ASN A 66 -3.91 19.78 9.92
C ASN A 66 -4.11 19.72 8.40
N VAL A 67 -5.34 19.45 7.93
CA VAL A 67 -5.69 19.45 6.50
C VAL A 67 -6.44 20.70 6.13
N SER A 68 -6.13 21.22 4.95
CA SER A 68 -6.73 22.42 4.38
C SER A 68 -8.21 22.22 4.08
N ASP A 69 -8.97 23.32 4.09
CA ASP A 69 -10.42 23.30 3.83
C ASP A 69 -10.76 22.76 2.43
N GLU A 70 -9.90 22.98 1.44
CA GLU A 70 -10.05 22.41 0.09
C GLU A 70 -10.03 20.88 0.11
N VAL A 71 -9.08 20.29 0.84
CA VAL A 71 -8.93 18.83 0.97
C VAL A 71 -10.10 18.23 1.76
N LYS A 72 -10.61 18.95 2.76
CA LYS A 72 -11.82 18.56 3.48
C LYS A 72 -13.04 18.58 2.57
N LYS A 73 -13.19 19.62 1.75
CA LYS A 73 -14.31 19.72 0.81
C LYS A 73 -14.30 18.60 -0.23
N ASP A 74 -13.13 18.27 -0.80
CA ASP A 74 -12.96 17.12 -1.69
C ASP A 74 -13.33 15.81 -0.99
N ALA A 75 -12.81 15.58 0.22
CA ALA A 75 -13.12 14.37 0.98
C ALA A 75 -14.61 14.24 1.31
N GLN A 76 -15.29 15.35 1.58
CA GLN A 76 -16.73 15.40 1.82
C GLN A 76 -17.53 15.10 0.54
N GLU A 77 -17.13 15.69 -0.60
CA GLU A 77 -17.79 15.45 -1.88
C GLU A 77 -17.69 13.99 -2.32
N ARG A 78 -16.52 13.37 -2.13
CA ARG A 78 -16.33 11.95 -2.40
C ARG A 78 -17.19 11.09 -1.48
N LEU A 79 -17.31 11.45 -0.20
CA LEU A 79 -18.16 10.76 0.78
C LEU A 79 -19.64 10.81 0.40
N ASP A 80 -20.11 11.95 -0.11
CA ASP A 80 -21.50 12.18 -0.53
C ASP A 80 -21.84 11.42 -1.82
N LYS A 81 -20.91 11.40 -2.79
CA LYS A 81 -21.07 10.72 -4.06
C LYS A 81 -20.89 9.20 -3.99
N GLU A 82 -20.49 8.67 -2.84
CA GLU A 82 -20.08 7.28 -2.65
C GLU A 82 -19.04 6.79 -3.67
N ASP A 83 -18.18 7.70 -4.14
CA ASP A 83 -17.21 7.45 -5.22
C ASP A 83 -15.86 7.01 -4.61
N PHE A 84 -15.71 5.69 -4.40
CA PHE A 84 -14.51 5.09 -3.78
C PHE A 84 -14.11 3.72 -4.30
#